data_AF-A0A960ST79-F1
#
_entry.id   AF-A0A960ST79-F1
#
_cell.length_a   1.000
_cell.length_b   1.000
_cell.length_c   1.000
_cell.angle_alpha   90.00
_cell.angle_beta   90.00
_cell.angle_gamma   90.00
#
_symmetry.space_group_name_H-M   'P 1'
#
loop_
_entity.id
_entity.type
_entity.pdbx_description
1 polymer ?
#
loop_
_entity_poly.entity_id
_entity_poly.type
_entity_poly.pdbx_seq_one_letter_code
_entity_poly.pdbx_strand_id
1 'polypeptide(L)'
;PGATFKQGTVVTLTATPGTQHDFLEWSGDATGTDNPLVLTMDSDKHVTANFQQTLTGYELWKVSEFNAAERLDPAISGPGANPDGDSRPNALEYLGGSGPKMFDQAAPVTASTARLGEATYAILTYVRKKGLNDLTDRVAVSGNLDGWHYNGDGTGGTYTALFNLTDGPDNTETVSIRSLTPVAPGQPQFLRLEVVFP
;
A
#
# COMPACT_ATOMS: atom_id res chain seq x y z
N PRO A 1 16.68 27.40 -10.40
CA PRO A 1 17.21 27.89 -11.70
C PRO A 1 16.12 28.66 -12.44
N GLY A 2 16.41 29.87 -12.93
CA GLY A 2 15.50 30.63 -13.79
C GLY A 2 15.72 30.30 -15.26
N ALA A 3 14.70 30.46 -16.09
CA ALA A 3 14.79 30.39 -17.55
C ALA A 3 14.62 31.80 -18.16
N THR A 4 15.26 32.07 -19.29
CA THR A 4 15.17 33.36 -19.99
C THR A 4 14.31 33.20 -21.24
N PHE A 5 13.37 34.11 -21.44
CA PHE A 5 12.45 34.11 -22.57
C PHE A 5 12.47 35.46 -23.28
N LYS A 6 12.20 35.48 -24.60
CA LYS A 6 12.02 36.74 -25.33
C LYS A 6 10.70 37.38 -24.91
N GLN A 7 10.65 38.70 -24.94
CA GLN A 7 9.40 39.42 -24.70
C GLN A 7 8.31 38.95 -25.68
N GLY A 8 7.08 38.77 -25.18
CA GLY A 8 5.94 38.26 -25.93
C GLY A 8 5.91 36.73 -26.11
N THR A 9 6.93 36.01 -25.61
CA THR A 9 6.90 34.53 -25.60
C THR A 9 5.77 34.05 -24.71
N VAL A 10 4.96 33.12 -25.22
CA VAL A 10 3.96 32.41 -24.41
C VAL A 10 4.63 31.19 -23.77
N VAL A 11 4.54 31.09 -22.45
CA VAL A 11 5.13 30.01 -21.64
C VAL A 11 4.00 29.24 -20.96
N THR A 12 4.15 27.92 -20.91
CA THR A 12 3.27 27.03 -20.16
C THR A 12 4.00 26.54 -18.92
N LEU A 13 3.43 26.82 -17.74
CA LEU A 13 3.90 26.30 -16.46
C LEU A 13 3.01 25.12 -16.06
N THR A 14 3.63 24.02 -15.66
CA THR A 14 2.93 22.85 -15.13
C THR A 14 3.42 22.60 -13.73
N ALA A 15 2.50 22.63 -12.77
CA ALA A 15 2.78 22.19 -11.41
C ALA A 15 2.62 20.68 -11.36
N THR A 16 3.66 19.96 -10.96
CA THR A 16 3.60 18.51 -10.74
C THR A 16 3.65 18.25 -9.25
N PRO A 17 2.53 17.88 -8.62
CA PRO A 17 2.54 17.53 -7.21
C PRO A 17 3.41 16.31 -6.94
N GLY A 18 4.09 16.31 -5.79
CA GLY A 18 4.75 15.12 -5.27
C GLY A 18 3.74 14.14 -4.66
N THR A 19 4.22 12.98 -4.21
CA THR A 19 3.41 12.01 -3.46
C THR A 19 2.70 12.69 -2.28
N GLN A 20 1.39 12.45 -2.12
CA GLN A 20 0.55 13.01 -1.04
C GLN A 20 0.55 14.53 -0.97
N HIS A 21 0.73 15.18 -2.11
CA HIS A 21 0.52 16.61 -2.25
C HIS A 21 -0.44 16.84 -3.41
N ASP A 22 -1.27 17.86 -3.27
CA ASP A 22 -2.10 18.39 -4.36
C ASP A 22 -1.62 19.79 -4.72
N PHE A 23 -1.69 20.12 -6.01
CA PHE A 23 -1.51 21.51 -6.43
C PHE A 23 -2.67 22.34 -5.90
N LEU A 24 -2.35 23.39 -5.16
CA LEU A 24 -3.34 24.29 -4.57
C LEU A 24 -3.64 25.45 -5.53
N GLU A 25 -2.62 26.26 -5.83
CA GLU A 25 -2.76 27.44 -6.68
C GLU A 25 -1.40 28.02 -7.12
N TRP A 26 -1.42 28.85 -8.16
CA TRP A 26 -0.32 29.74 -8.52
C TRP A 26 -0.41 31.05 -7.73
N SER A 27 0.74 31.63 -7.42
CA SER A 27 0.85 32.95 -6.79
C SER A 27 2.03 33.76 -7.32
N GLY A 28 2.04 35.07 -7.04
CA GLY A 28 3.05 36.01 -7.55
C GLY A 28 2.52 36.79 -8.74
N ASP A 29 3.31 36.87 -9.82
CA ASP A 29 2.96 37.65 -11.02
C ASP A 29 1.89 36.98 -11.89
N ALA A 30 1.51 35.74 -11.57
CA ALA A 30 0.35 35.06 -12.11
C ALA A 30 -0.31 34.25 -10.99
N THR A 31 -1.65 34.24 -10.97
CA THR A 31 -2.45 33.63 -9.89
C THR A 31 -3.55 32.75 -10.47
N GLY A 32 -4.04 31.80 -9.68
CA GLY A 32 -5.19 30.98 -10.02
C GLY A 32 -4.91 29.48 -9.92
N THR A 33 -5.91 28.68 -10.22
CA THR A 33 -5.87 27.22 -10.02
C THR A 33 -5.69 26.43 -11.32
N ASP A 34 -5.60 27.12 -12.47
CA ASP A 34 -5.41 26.46 -13.76
C ASP A 34 -4.04 25.79 -13.83
N ASN A 35 -4.02 24.49 -14.13
CA ASN A 35 -2.79 23.72 -14.31
C ASN A 35 -2.95 22.76 -15.49
N PRO A 36 -2.26 22.98 -16.62
CA PRO A 36 -1.19 23.97 -16.82
C PRO A 36 -1.66 25.44 -16.86
N LEU A 37 -0.80 26.35 -16.40
CA LEU A 37 -0.98 27.80 -16.52
C LEU A 37 -0.25 28.34 -17.74
N VAL A 38 -0.95 29.09 -18.58
CA VAL A 38 -0.37 29.76 -19.76
C VAL A 38 -0.18 31.24 -19.45
N LEU A 39 1.02 31.75 -19.68
CA LEU A 39 1.35 33.16 -19.44
C LEU A 39 2.21 33.75 -20.56
N THR A 40 2.01 35.02 -20.87
CA THR A 40 2.84 35.77 -21.82
C THR A 40 3.94 36.50 -21.07
N MET A 41 5.19 36.32 -21.49
CA MET A 41 6.37 37.00 -20.96
C MET A 41 6.46 38.42 -21.50
N ASP A 42 5.62 39.34 -21.04
CA ASP A 42 5.69 40.77 -21.37
C ASP A 42 6.69 41.57 -20.50
N SER A 43 7.05 41.01 -19.34
CA SER A 43 8.07 41.43 -18.39
C SER A 43 8.75 40.22 -17.76
N ASP A 44 9.75 40.43 -16.91
CA ASP A 44 10.19 39.40 -15.97
C ASP A 44 9.02 38.98 -15.07
N LYS A 45 8.95 37.68 -14.74
CA LYS A 45 7.87 37.08 -13.94
C LYS A 45 8.44 36.22 -12.82
N HIS A 46 7.84 36.33 -11.65
CA HIS A 46 8.05 35.48 -10.48
C HIS A 46 6.73 34.80 -10.13
N VAL A 47 6.61 33.52 -10.50
CA VAL A 47 5.41 32.71 -10.29
C VAL A 47 5.77 31.51 -9.41
N THR A 48 4.99 31.28 -8.37
CA THR A 48 5.18 30.19 -7.40
C THR A 48 4.01 29.21 -7.49
N ALA A 49 4.31 27.92 -7.63
CA ALA A 49 3.33 26.85 -7.43
C ALA A 49 3.19 26.54 -5.94
N ASN A 50 1.99 26.70 -5.39
CA ASN A 50 1.69 26.30 -4.01
C ASN A 50 1.07 24.90 -4.01
N PHE A 51 1.47 24.09 -3.03
CA PHE A 51 0.97 22.74 -2.84
C PHE A 51 0.46 22.59 -1.41
N GLN A 52 -0.56 21.76 -1.24
CA GLN A 52 -1.04 21.34 0.06
C GLN A 52 -0.78 19.84 0.26
N GLN A 53 -0.47 19.44 1.48
CA GLN A 53 -0.29 18.04 1.83
C GLN A 53 -1.66 17.36 1.96
N THR A 54 -1.90 16.31 1.19
CA THR A 54 -3.10 15.48 1.24
C THR A 54 -2.68 14.06 1.61
N LEU A 55 -2.75 13.75 2.90
CA LEU A 55 -2.45 12.41 3.40
C LEU A 55 -3.64 11.48 3.13
N THR A 56 -3.33 10.31 2.59
CA THR A 56 -4.29 9.22 2.36
C THR A 56 -3.65 7.92 2.80
N GLY A 57 -4.47 6.86 2.89
CA GLY A 57 -3.98 5.51 3.11
C GLY A 57 -3.19 5.35 4.42
N TYR A 58 -2.08 4.61 4.34
CA TYR A 58 -1.16 4.33 5.44
C TYR A 58 -0.61 5.59 6.12
N GLU A 59 -0.31 6.65 5.38
CA GLU A 59 0.23 7.88 5.99
C GLU A 59 -0.84 8.67 6.75
N LEU A 60 -2.10 8.61 6.32
CA LEU A 60 -3.20 9.17 7.11
C LEU A 60 -3.43 8.35 8.39
N TRP A 61 -3.40 7.02 8.28
CA TRP A 61 -3.47 6.13 9.43
C TRP A 61 -2.32 6.37 10.41
N LYS A 62 -1.09 6.60 9.93
CA LYS A 62 0.02 6.97 10.83
C LYS A 62 -0.26 8.23 11.64
N VAL A 63 -1.00 9.19 11.08
CA VAL A 63 -1.39 10.40 11.81
C VAL A 63 -2.41 10.13 12.91
N SER A 64 -3.29 9.13 12.77
CA SER A 64 -4.21 8.73 13.83
C SER A 64 -3.54 7.92 14.93
N GLU A 65 -2.55 7.09 14.60
CA GLU A 65 -1.96 6.15 15.56
C GLU A 65 -0.70 6.66 16.27
N PHE A 66 0.07 7.54 15.61
CA PHE A 66 1.38 7.97 16.09
C PHE A 66 1.46 9.48 16.33
N ASN A 67 2.16 9.86 17.39
CA ASN A 67 2.48 11.25 17.66
C ASN A 67 3.55 11.78 16.66
N ALA A 68 3.79 13.08 16.69
CA ALA A 68 4.69 13.73 15.73
C ALA A 68 6.13 13.17 15.73
N ALA A 69 6.67 12.78 16.89
CA ALA A 69 8.02 12.23 16.99
C ALA A 69 8.08 10.78 16.45
N GLU A 70 7.11 9.95 16.82
CA GLU A 70 7.03 8.55 16.36
C GLU A 70 6.84 8.44 14.85
N ARG A 71 6.10 9.37 14.22
CA ARG A 71 5.92 9.40 12.76
C ARG A 71 7.22 9.66 12.00
N LEU A 72 8.21 10.26 12.65
CA LEU A 72 9.53 10.52 12.07
C LEU A 72 10.51 9.35 12.28
N ASP A 73 10.13 8.34 13.07
CA ASP A 73 10.94 7.17 13.33
C ASP A 73 10.40 5.94 12.56
N PRO A 74 11.09 5.49 11.49
CA PRO A 74 10.69 4.32 10.73
C PRO A 74 10.74 3.01 11.54
N ALA A 75 11.51 2.95 12.62
CA ALA A 75 11.56 1.78 13.50
C ALA A 75 10.31 1.66 14.39
N ILE A 76 9.50 2.73 14.49
CA ILE A 76 8.24 2.75 15.22
C ILE A 76 7.04 2.75 14.25
N SER A 77 7.04 3.63 13.26
CA SER A 77 5.87 3.86 12.39
C SER A 77 6.04 3.33 10.97
N GLY A 78 7.19 2.74 10.63
CA GLY A 78 7.41 2.12 9.32
C GLY A 78 6.56 0.85 9.14
N PRO A 79 6.25 0.43 7.89
CA PRO A 79 5.40 -0.73 7.64
C PRO A 79 5.87 -2.04 8.28
N GLY A 80 7.18 -2.22 8.45
CA GLY A 80 7.76 -3.41 9.09
C GLY A 80 7.98 -3.29 10.60
N ALA A 81 7.71 -2.12 11.20
CA ALA A 81 7.86 -1.92 12.64
C ALA A 81 6.75 -2.66 13.40
N ASN A 82 7.06 -3.06 14.63
CA ASN A 82 6.11 -3.64 15.56
C ASN A 82 6.33 -2.99 16.95
N PRO A 83 5.59 -1.92 17.26
CA PRO A 83 5.75 -1.19 18.52
C PRO A 83 5.24 -1.93 19.77
N ASP A 84 4.27 -2.84 19.65
CA ASP A 84 3.66 -3.53 20.80
C ASP A 84 4.19 -4.96 21.04
N GLY A 85 5.01 -5.47 20.13
CA GLY A 85 5.79 -6.70 20.27
C GLY A 85 5.01 -7.99 20.05
N ASP A 86 3.83 -7.94 19.44
CA ASP A 86 2.93 -9.08 19.24
C ASP A 86 3.25 -9.95 17.99
N SER A 87 4.36 -9.64 17.29
CA SER A 87 4.76 -10.20 15.99
C SER A 87 3.87 -9.84 14.79
N ARG A 88 2.97 -8.86 14.91
CA ARG A 88 2.22 -8.23 13.83
C ARG A 88 2.82 -6.85 13.50
N PRO A 89 3.43 -6.67 12.32
CA PRO A 89 3.98 -5.37 11.93
C PRO A 89 2.86 -4.40 11.51
N ASN A 90 3.16 -3.10 11.53
CA ASN A 90 2.22 -2.04 11.17
C ASN A 90 1.52 -2.24 9.82
N ALA A 91 2.18 -2.85 8.83
CA ALA A 91 1.55 -3.19 7.56
C ALA A 91 0.36 -4.16 7.71
N LEU A 92 0.48 -5.14 8.61
CA LEU A 92 -0.60 -6.09 8.91
C LEU A 92 -1.66 -5.48 9.82
N GLU A 93 -1.26 -4.59 10.74
CA GLU A 93 -2.18 -3.77 11.52
C GLU A 93 -3.09 -2.93 10.62
N TYR A 94 -2.46 -2.17 9.71
CA TYR A 94 -3.16 -1.34 8.75
C TYR A 94 -4.04 -2.15 7.81
N LEU A 95 -3.52 -3.27 7.29
CA LEU A 95 -4.29 -4.19 6.46
C LEU A 95 -5.52 -4.68 7.22
N GLY A 96 -5.36 -5.22 8.44
CA GLY A 96 -6.41 -5.83 9.23
C GLY A 96 -7.35 -4.83 9.92
N GLY A 97 -6.93 -3.57 10.05
CA GLY A 97 -7.67 -2.53 10.75
C GLY A 97 -7.52 -2.54 12.27
N SER A 98 -6.44 -3.11 12.78
CA SER A 98 -6.09 -3.11 14.20
C SER A 98 -5.12 -1.95 14.53
N GLY A 99 -4.82 -1.77 15.81
CA GLY A 99 -4.07 -0.61 16.32
C GLY A 99 -2.63 -0.98 16.65
N PRO A 100 -1.61 -0.25 16.17
CA PRO A 100 -0.20 -0.67 16.19
C PRO A 100 0.51 -0.53 17.54
N LYS A 101 -0.26 -0.28 18.60
CA LYS A 101 0.23 -0.05 19.97
C LYS A 101 -0.57 -0.86 20.99
N MET A 102 -1.41 -1.78 20.52
CA MET A 102 -2.29 -2.58 21.34
C MET A 102 -2.09 -4.04 20.95
N PHE A 103 -1.47 -4.79 21.85
CA PHE A 103 -1.17 -6.21 21.66
C PHE A 103 -2.41 -6.99 21.19
N ASP A 104 -2.34 -7.58 20.00
CA ASP A 104 -3.38 -8.45 19.47
C ASP A 104 -3.13 -9.91 19.87
N GLN A 105 -4.11 -10.53 20.54
CA GLN A 105 -4.01 -11.96 20.87
C GLN A 105 -4.23 -12.87 19.65
N ALA A 106 -4.93 -12.37 18.63
CA ALA A 106 -5.25 -13.15 17.45
C ALA A 106 -4.09 -13.10 16.45
N ALA A 107 -3.67 -14.28 15.96
CA ALA A 107 -2.65 -14.35 14.92
C ALA A 107 -3.12 -13.58 13.66
N PRO A 108 -2.27 -12.72 13.06
CA PRO A 108 -2.63 -11.92 11.87
C PRO A 108 -3.00 -12.79 10.66
N VAL A 109 -2.42 -13.98 10.62
CA VAL A 109 -2.59 -14.95 9.55
C VAL A 109 -2.69 -16.33 10.18
N THR A 110 -3.61 -17.15 9.69
CA THR A 110 -3.74 -18.54 10.09
C THR A 110 -3.56 -19.46 8.89
N ALA A 111 -2.99 -20.64 9.12
CA ALA A 111 -2.84 -21.67 8.11
C ALA A 111 -3.76 -22.84 8.43
N SER A 112 -4.35 -23.43 7.40
CA SER A 112 -5.17 -24.64 7.53
C SER A 112 -5.03 -25.48 6.26
N THR A 113 -5.73 -26.61 6.21
CA THR A 113 -5.86 -27.42 5.01
C THR A 113 -7.31 -27.74 4.73
N ALA A 114 -7.70 -27.82 3.46
CA ALA A 114 -8.99 -28.34 3.05
C ALA A 114 -8.84 -29.49 2.06
N ARG A 115 -9.71 -30.50 2.22
CA ARG A 115 -9.83 -31.60 1.27
C ARG A 115 -10.84 -31.22 0.18
N LEU A 116 -10.46 -31.41 -1.08
CA LEU A 116 -11.30 -31.21 -2.25
C LEU A 116 -11.18 -32.45 -3.14
N GLY A 117 -12.25 -33.25 -3.14
CA GLY A 117 -12.21 -34.60 -3.69
C GLY A 117 -11.21 -35.48 -2.91
N GLU A 118 -10.22 -36.02 -3.61
CA GLU A 118 -9.20 -36.91 -3.03
C GLU A 118 -7.93 -36.18 -2.59
N ALA A 119 -7.78 -34.89 -2.92
CA ALA A 119 -6.59 -34.11 -2.65
C ALA A 119 -6.79 -33.14 -1.48
N THR A 120 -5.72 -32.90 -0.72
CA THR A 120 -5.66 -31.90 0.36
C THR A 120 -4.82 -30.71 -0.09
N TYR A 121 -5.26 -29.50 0.22
CA TYR A 121 -4.58 -28.26 -0.18
C TYR A 121 -4.34 -27.37 1.02
N ALA A 122 -3.21 -26.65 1.03
CA ALA A 122 -2.93 -25.65 2.04
C ALA A 122 -3.76 -24.38 1.80
N ILE A 123 -4.20 -23.76 2.89
CA ILE A 123 -4.98 -22.53 2.91
C ILE A 123 -4.28 -21.55 3.86
N LEU A 124 -4.15 -20.30 3.41
CA LEU A 124 -3.76 -19.17 4.23
C LEU A 124 -4.96 -18.23 4.37
N THR A 125 -5.30 -17.89 5.61
CA THR A 125 -6.44 -17.02 5.95
C THR A 125 -5.97 -15.79 6.69
N TYR A 126 -6.44 -14.62 6.29
CA TYR A 126 -6.12 -13.32 6.89
C TYR A 126 -7.31 -12.37 6.79
N VAL A 127 -7.27 -11.28 7.56
CA VAL A 127 -8.27 -10.21 7.54
C VAL A 127 -7.69 -9.00 6.81
N ARG A 128 -8.51 -8.33 6.00
CA ARG A 128 -8.17 -7.04 5.40
C ARG A 128 -9.33 -6.05 5.44
N LYS A 129 -9.04 -4.76 5.46
CA LYS A 129 -10.00 -3.67 5.22
C LYS A 129 -10.41 -3.66 3.76
N LYS A 130 -11.70 -3.44 3.52
CA LYS A 130 -12.27 -3.33 2.18
C LYS A 130 -11.91 -1.99 1.56
N GLY A 131 -11.55 -2.01 0.28
CA GLY A 131 -11.31 -0.80 -0.53
C GLY A 131 -9.96 -0.13 -0.32
N LEU A 132 -9.01 -0.79 0.37
CA LEU A 132 -7.61 -0.33 0.39
C LEU A 132 -7.04 -0.35 -1.03
N ASN A 133 -6.46 0.77 -1.45
CA ASN A 133 -5.93 0.98 -2.80
C ASN A 133 -4.49 1.54 -2.80
N ASP A 134 -3.92 1.73 -1.62
CA ASP A 134 -2.57 2.21 -1.36
C ASP A 134 -1.62 1.08 -0.95
N LEU A 135 -2.09 -0.17 -1.02
CA LEU A 135 -1.29 -1.38 -0.88
C LEU A 135 -1.82 -2.49 -1.78
N THR A 136 -1.00 -3.52 -1.96
CA THR A 136 -1.39 -4.79 -2.55
C THR A 136 -1.12 -5.90 -1.54
N ASP A 137 -2.16 -6.66 -1.19
CA ASP A 137 -2.03 -7.93 -0.48
C ASP A 137 -2.02 -9.09 -1.48
N ARG A 138 -1.08 -10.02 -1.34
CA ARG A 138 -1.00 -11.22 -2.18
C ARG A 138 -0.44 -12.41 -1.43
N VAL A 139 -0.88 -13.60 -1.81
CA VAL A 139 -0.39 -14.85 -1.22
C VAL A 139 0.59 -15.52 -2.16
N ALA A 140 1.82 -15.71 -1.67
CA ALA A 140 2.88 -16.41 -2.38
C ALA A 140 3.05 -17.84 -1.85
N VAL A 141 3.45 -18.75 -2.74
CA VAL A 141 3.75 -20.14 -2.42
C VAL A 141 5.23 -20.44 -2.60
N SER A 142 5.76 -21.36 -1.80
CA SER A 142 7.11 -21.89 -1.94
C SER A 142 7.16 -23.38 -1.64
N GLY A 143 8.06 -24.10 -2.29
CA GLY A 143 8.39 -25.48 -1.95
C GLY A 143 9.61 -25.62 -1.03
N ASN A 144 10.37 -24.55 -0.80
CA ASN A 144 11.68 -24.64 -0.15
C ASN A 144 12.05 -23.43 0.73
N LEU A 145 11.12 -22.49 0.93
CA LEU A 145 11.31 -21.20 1.62
C LEU A 145 12.27 -20.19 0.93
N ASP A 146 12.81 -20.54 -0.23
CA ASP A 146 13.76 -19.70 -0.98
C ASP A 146 13.12 -19.10 -2.24
N GLY A 147 12.61 -19.95 -3.13
CA GLY A 147 11.86 -19.53 -4.31
C GLY A 147 10.39 -19.29 -3.96
N TRP A 148 9.89 -18.07 -4.22
CA TRP A 148 8.51 -17.68 -3.96
C TRP A 148 7.80 -17.27 -5.24
N HIS A 149 6.58 -17.77 -5.42
CA HIS A 149 5.74 -17.48 -6.58
C HIS A 149 4.38 -16.99 -6.15
N TYR A 150 3.86 -15.97 -6.84
CA TYR A 150 2.51 -15.45 -6.63
C TYR A 150 1.84 -15.22 -7.98
N ASN A 151 0.51 -15.14 -7.97
CA ASN A 151 -0.25 -14.90 -9.21
C ASN A 151 0.15 -13.55 -9.81
N GLY A 152 0.65 -13.55 -11.05
CA GLY A 152 1.10 -12.33 -11.72
C GLY A 152 2.55 -11.90 -11.43
N ASP A 153 3.39 -12.80 -10.89
CA ASP A 153 4.83 -12.57 -10.69
C ASP A 153 5.66 -12.49 -12.00
N GLY A 154 5.02 -12.56 -13.17
CA GLY A 154 5.68 -12.50 -14.48
C GLY A 154 6.22 -13.85 -14.98
N THR A 155 6.13 -14.93 -14.19
CA THR A 155 6.53 -16.28 -14.62
C THR A 155 5.47 -16.99 -15.46
N GLY A 156 4.27 -16.41 -15.57
CA GLY A 156 3.15 -16.93 -16.36
C GLY A 156 2.34 -18.04 -15.65
N GLY A 157 2.67 -18.37 -14.39
CA GLY A 157 1.94 -19.35 -13.59
C GLY A 157 0.77 -18.77 -12.80
N THR A 158 -0.20 -19.64 -12.50
CA THR A 158 -1.19 -19.43 -11.43
C THR A 158 -0.89 -20.42 -10.32
N TYR A 159 -0.79 -19.93 -9.08
CA TYR A 159 -0.28 -20.67 -7.93
C TYR A 159 -1.32 -20.82 -6.83
N THR A 160 -2.23 -19.84 -6.72
CA THR A 160 -3.26 -19.79 -5.69
C THR A 160 -4.62 -19.44 -6.27
N ALA A 161 -5.69 -19.75 -5.53
CA ALA A 161 -7.05 -19.33 -5.85
C ALA A 161 -7.79 -18.90 -4.58
N LEU A 162 -8.74 -17.98 -4.74
CA LEU A 162 -9.68 -17.63 -3.68
C LEU A 162 -10.47 -18.88 -3.28
N PHE A 163 -10.45 -19.19 -1.99
CA PHE A 163 -11.18 -20.31 -1.41
C PHE A 163 -12.47 -19.85 -0.74
N ASN A 164 -12.38 -18.80 0.05
CA ASN A 164 -13.52 -18.19 0.71
C ASN A 164 -13.27 -16.68 0.90
N LEU A 165 -14.35 -15.90 0.83
CA LEU A 165 -14.36 -14.49 1.17
C LEU A 165 -15.59 -14.23 2.03
N THR A 166 -15.40 -13.68 3.22
CA THR A 166 -16.50 -13.46 4.16
C THR A 166 -16.41 -12.07 4.75
N ASP A 167 -17.54 -11.37 4.76
CA ASP A 167 -17.64 -10.04 5.34
C ASP A 167 -17.37 -10.08 6.85
N GLY A 168 -16.50 -9.19 7.30
CA GLY A 168 -16.22 -8.95 8.71
C GLY A 168 -16.84 -7.64 9.21
N PRO A 169 -16.74 -7.36 10.52
CA PRO A 169 -17.13 -6.09 11.10
C PRO A 169 -16.22 -4.94 10.62
N ASP A 170 -16.59 -3.70 10.93
CA ASP A 170 -15.74 -2.52 10.74
C ASP A 170 -15.14 -2.37 9.34
N ASN A 171 -15.92 -2.69 8.31
CA ASN A 171 -15.48 -2.63 6.91
C ASN A 171 -14.28 -3.54 6.60
N THR A 172 -14.19 -4.69 7.28
CA THR A 172 -13.19 -5.74 7.00
C THR A 172 -13.79 -6.91 6.24
N GLU A 173 -12.94 -7.76 5.70
CA GLU A 173 -13.27 -9.06 5.15
C GLU A 173 -12.20 -10.08 5.54
N THR A 174 -12.63 -11.31 5.76
CA THR A 174 -11.76 -12.48 5.93
C THR A 174 -11.55 -13.14 4.59
N VAL A 175 -10.29 -13.21 4.16
CA VAL A 175 -9.85 -13.79 2.89
C VAL A 175 -9.17 -15.12 3.18
N SER A 176 -9.65 -16.20 2.56
CA SER A 176 -8.98 -17.48 2.55
C SER A 176 -8.48 -17.79 1.14
N ILE A 177 -7.18 -17.96 1.00
CA ILE A 177 -6.51 -18.30 -0.26
C ILE A 177 -5.94 -19.70 -0.18
N ARG A 178 -6.25 -20.54 -1.18
CA ARG A 178 -5.78 -21.91 -1.27
C ARG A 178 -4.67 -22.04 -2.30
N SER A 179 -3.69 -22.91 -2.06
CA SER A 179 -2.76 -23.37 -3.10
C SER A 179 -3.47 -24.13 -4.23
N LEU A 180 -2.86 -24.16 -5.41
CA LEU A 180 -3.32 -24.97 -6.55
C LEU A 180 -2.65 -26.33 -6.65
N THR A 181 -1.49 -26.51 -6.03
CA THR A 181 -0.85 -27.83 -5.92
C THR A 181 -1.25 -28.49 -4.61
N PRO A 182 -1.73 -29.75 -4.64
CA PRO A 182 -2.01 -30.50 -3.42
C PRO A 182 -0.79 -30.62 -2.52
N VAL A 183 -1.03 -30.68 -1.21
CA VAL A 183 -0.03 -31.07 -0.22
C VAL A 183 0.23 -32.57 -0.39
N ALA A 184 1.50 -32.94 -0.56
CA ALA A 184 1.93 -34.33 -0.73
C ALA A 184 2.99 -34.73 0.31
N PRO A 185 3.02 -36.00 0.75
CA PRO A 185 4.07 -36.49 1.64
C PRO A 185 5.46 -36.26 1.05
N GLY A 186 6.38 -35.71 1.84
CA GLY A 186 7.77 -35.45 1.41
C GLY A 186 7.94 -34.26 0.46
N GLN A 187 6.86 -33.53 0.14
CA GLN A 187 6.91 -32.29 -0.65
C GLN A 187 6.39 -31.14 0.21
N PRO A 188 7.26 -30.42 0.92
CA PRO A 188 6.82 -29.31 1.75
C PRO A 188 6.23 -28.20 0.88
N GLN A 189 5.19 -27.55 1.39
CA GLN A 189 4.54 -26.41 0.77
C GLN A 189 4.37 -25.33 1.82
N PHE A 190 4.77 -24.11 1.49
CA PHE A 190 4.73 -22.95 2.35
C PHE A 190 3.90 -21.86 1.66
N LEU A 191 3.09 -21.17 2.45
CA LEU A 191 2.35 -19.98 2.02
C LEU A 191 2.80 -18.80 2.88
N ARG A 192 2.85 -17.62 2.28
CA ARG A 192 3.01 -16.36 3.01
C ARG A 192 2.08 -15.29 2.45
N LEU A 193 1.65 -14.39 3.32
CA LEU A 193 1.03 -13.13 2.92
C LEU A 193 2.12 -12.10 2.68
N GLU A 194 2.07 -11.43 1.54
CA GLU A 194 2.88 -10.26 1.23
C GLU A 194 1.97 -9.04 1.19
N VAL A 195 2.36 -8.00 1.93
CA VAL A 195 1.73 -6.68 1.89
C VAL A 195 2.74 -5.71 1.29
N VAL A 196 2.41 -5.14 0.15
CA VAL A 196 3.32 -4.31 -0.65
C VAL A 196 2.72 -2.92 -0.81
N PHE A 197 3.44 -1.90 -0.35
CA PHE A 197 3.12 -0.50 -0.60
C PHE A 197 3.76 -0.05 -1.94
N PRO A 198 3.12 0.87 -2.69
CA PRO A 198 3.61 1.37 -3.98
C PRO A 198 4.85 2.26 -3.87
#